data_AF-A0A6B2G516-F1
#
_entry.id   AF-A0A6B2G516-F1
#
_cell.length_a   1.000
_cell.length_b   1.000
_cell.length_c   1.000
_cell.angle_alpha   90.00
_cell.angle_beta   90.00
_cell.angle_gamma   90.00
#
_symmetry.space_group_name_H-M   'P 1'
#
loop_
_entity.id
_entity.type
_entity.pdbx_description
1 polymer ?
#
loop_
_entity_poly.entity_id
_entity_poly.type
_entity_poly.pdbx_seq_one_letter_code
_entity_poly.pdbx_strand_id
1 'polypeptide(L)'
;VLARTSKIRKSLSDVNFYIQKCPNVNKNNLFEPIRNRLYLLDSDYTYTFQDLYETHTGELIKTLNKLKIKCVAHVTKECFTCRDMGCFCPICRNSDTLFPFNSDVKLCPKCNTCFHKKCFKNMICTVCSTRY
;
A
#
# COMPACT_ATOMS: atom_id res chain seq x y z
N VAL A 1 1.61 -15.82 14.80
CA VAL A 1 1.17 -15.87 13.38
C VAL A 1 0.28 -14.68 13.01
N LEU A 2 -0.71 -14.33 13.84
CA LEU A 2 -1.61 -13.17 13.65
C LEU A 2 -0.89 -11.84 13.37
N ALA A 3 0.18 -11.51 14.09
CA ALA A 3 0.96 -10.29 13.85
C ALA A 3 1.55 -10.20 12.43
N ARG A 4 1.84 -11.34 11.77
CA ARG A 4 2.31 -11.36 10.38
C ARG A 4 1.15 -11.06 9.43
N THR A 5 -0.02 -11.69 9.66
CA THR A 5 -1.23 -11.46 8.88
C THR A 5 -1.71 -10.01 8.97
N SER A 6 -1.74 -9.41 10.16
CA SER A 6 -2.11 -8.01 10.36
C SER A 6 -1.18 -7.06 9.59
N LYS A 7 0.15 -7.28 9.60
CA LYS A 7 1.09 -6.50 8.80
C LYS A 7 0.80 -6.55 7.30
N ILE A 8 0.44 -7.73 6.77
CA ILE A 8 0.09 -7.90 5.35
C ILE A 8 -1.23 -7.18 5.05
N ARG A 9 -2.25 -7.33 5.90
CA ARG A 9 -3.55 -6.65 5.76
C ARG A 9 -3.40 -5.13 5.77
N LYS A 10 -2.61 -4.58 6.70
CA LYS A 10 -2.32 -3.14 6.73
C LYS A 10 -1.70 -2.66 5.42
N SER A 11 -0.68 -3.37 4.95
CA SER A 11 -0.04 -3.05 3.66
C SER A 11 -0.99 -3.19 2.47
N LEU A 12 -1.92 -4.15 2.50
CA LEU A 12 -2.96 -4.29 1.48
C LEU A 12 -3.95 -3.13 1.53
N SER A 13 -4.34 -2.68 2.73
CA SER A 13 -5.21 -1.52 2.93
C SER A 13 -4.60 -0.25 2.34
N ASP A 14 -3.31 -0.02 2.58
CA ASP A 14 -2.56 1.12 2.02
C ASP A 14 -2.58 1.11 0.47
N VAL A 15 -2.46 -0.07 -0.14
CA VAL A 15 -2.51 -0.22 -1.60
C VAL A 15 -3.96 -0.15 -2.12
N ASN A 16 -4.92 -0.66 -1.35
CA ASN A 16 -6.34 -0.67 -1.70
C ASN A 16 -6.87 0.76 -1.94
N PHE A 17 -6.35 1.78 -1.23
CA PHE A 17 -6.67 3.18 -1.49
C PHE A 17 -6.50 3.58 -2.97
N TYR A 18 -5.41 3.14 -3.61
CA TYR A 18 -5.14 3.41 -5.02
C TYR A 18 -6.06 2.60 -5.94
N ILE A 19 -6.26 1.31 -5.62
CA ILE A 19 -7.15 0.42 -6.38
C ILE A 19 -8.59 0.94 -6.35
N GLN A 20 -9.07 1.46 -5.22
CA GLN A 20 -10.44 1.97 -5.12
C GLN A 20 -10.69 3.17 -6.04
N LYS A 21 -9.68 4.02 -6.21
CA LYS A 21 -9.73 5.23 -7.06
C LYS A 21 -9.38 4.98 -8.52
N CYS A 22 -8.84 3.81 -8.85
CA CYS A 22 -8.46 3.47 -10.20
C CYS A 22 -9.71 3.14 -11.04
N PRO A 23 -9.95 3.82 -12.18
CA PRO A 23 -11.06 3.50 -13.06
C PRO A 23 -10.77 2.28 -13.95
N ASN A 24 -9.50 1.93 -14.14
CA ASN A 24 -9.06 0.91 -15.09
C ASN A 24 -8.90 -0.49 -14.47
N VAL A 25 -9.14 -0.63 -13.17
CA VAL A 25 -8.96 -1.91 -12.48
C VAL A 25 -10.27 -2.69 -12.41
N ASN A 26 -10.24 -3.94 -12.87
CA ASN A 26 -11.33 -4.87 -12.60
C ASN A 26 -11.19 -5.42 -11.18
N LYS A 27 -11.82 -4.74 -10.21
CA LYS A 27 -11.79 -5.10 -8.78
C LYS A 27 -12.28 -6.53 -8.53
N ASN A 28 -13.27 -7.00 -9.30
CA ASN A 28 -13.81 -8.35 -9.15
C ASN A 28 -12.79 -9.43 -9.49
N ASN A 29 -11.97 -9.21 -10.52
CA ASN A 29 -10.89 -10.13 -10.88
C ASN A 29 -9.70 -10.00 -9.92
N LEU A 30 -9.32 -8.77 -9.56
CA LEU A 30 -8.18 -8.54 -8.67
C LEU A 30 -8.40 -9.14 -7.28
N PHE A 31 -9.61 -8.98 -6.72
CA PHE A 31 -9.98 -9.45 -5.39
C PHE A 31 -10.72 -10.78 -5.38
N GLU A 32 -10.76 -11.52 -6.49
CA GLU A 32 -11.42 -12.83 -6.59
C GLU A 32 -11.10 -13.75 -5.39
N PRO A 33 -9.83 -13.93 -4.97
CA PRO A 33 -9.50 -14.86 -3.90
C PRO A 33 -10.10 -14.51 -2.53
N ILE A 34 -10.55 -13.28 -2.35
CA ILE A 34 -11.15 -12.76 -1.12
C ILE A 34 -12.47 -12.04 -1.39
N ARG A 35 -13.16 -12.36 -2.49
CA ARG A 35 -14.36 -11.64 -2.95
C ARG A 35 -15.45 -11.56 -1.88
N ASN A 36 -15.61 -12.63 -1.09
CA ASN A 36 -16.59 -12.72 -0.01
C ASN A 36 -16.03 -12.27 1.35
N ARG A 37 -14.80 -11.75 1.40
CA ARG A 37 -14.06 -11.40 2.61
C ARG A 37 -13.37 -10.04 2.49
N LEU A 38 -14.02 -9.07 1.84
CA LEU A 38 -13.44 -7.73 1.62
C LEU A 38 -13.12 -6.97 2.92
N TYR A 39 -13.79 -7.30 4.03
CA TYR A 39 -13.45 -6.78 5.38
C TYR A 39 -11.98 -7.05 5.77
N LEU A 40 -11.32 -8.02 5.12
CA LEU A 40 -9.88 -8.28 5.28
C LEU A 40 -9.00 -7.12 4.81
N LEU A 41 -9.51 -6.24 3.93
CA LEU A 41 -8.82 -5.06 3.42
C LEU A 41 -9.10 -3.79 4.22
N ASP A 42 -10.24 -3.72 4.91
CA ASP A 42 -10.73 -2.49 5.56
C ASP A 42 -10.31 -2.38 7.03
N SER A 43 -10.19 -3.51 7.72
CA SER A 43 -9.75 -3.60 9.11
C SER A 43 -8.62 -4.62 9.24
N ASP A 44 -7.73 -4.47 10.22
CA ASP A 44 -6.68 -5.44 10.55
C ASP A 44 -7.00 -6.27 11.81
N TYR A 45 -8.13 -6.03 12.45
CA TYR A 45 -8.58 -6.68 13.69
C TYR A 45 -9.82 -7.57 13.53
N THR A 46 -10.59 -7.43 12.44
CA THR A 46 -11.76 -8.28 12.18
C THR A 46 -11.36 -9.62 11.58
N TYR A 47 -11.76 -10.72 12.21
CA TYR A 47 -11.52 -12.07 11.74
C TYR A 47 -12.75 -12.93 11.97
N THR A 48 -13.08 -13.78 11.01
CA THR A 48 -13.99 -14.92 11.25
C THR A 48 -13.21 -16.08 11.86
N PHE A 49 -13.91 -17.06 12.41
CA PHE A 49 -13.29 -18.29 12.90
C PHE A 49 -12.48 -19.00 11.80
N GLN A 50 -13.03 -19.05 10.58
CA GLN A 50 -12.36 -19.59 9.41
C GLN A 50 -11.05 -18.85 9.10
N ASP A 51 -11.05 -17.52 9.15
CA ASP A 51 -9.83 -16.73 8.91
C ASP A 51 -8.75 -16.97 9.97
N LEU A 52 -9.14 -17.19 11.23
CA LEU A 52 -8.21 -17.53 12.30
C LEU A 52 -7.59 -18.91 12.09
N TYR A 53 -8.40 -19.90 11.68
CA TYR A 53 -7.93 -21.23 11.33
C TYR A 53 -6.98 -21.19 10.12
N GLU A 54 -7.37 -20.53 9.03
CA GLU A 54 -6.52 -20.36 7.84
C GLU A 54 -5.26 -19.53 8.12
N THR A 55 -5.32 -18.61 9.09
CA THR A 55 -4.14 -17.90 9.58
C THR A 55 -3.20 -18.86 10.30
N HIS A 56 -3.74 -19.73 11.15
CA HIS A 56 -2.96 -20.74 11.87
C HIS A 56 -2.29 -21.74 10.93
N THR A 57 -3.00 -22.24 9.92
CA THR A 57 -2.45 -23.13 8.87
C THR A 57 -1.54 -22.40 7.87
N GLY A 58 -1.59 -21.06 7.84
CA GLY A 58 -0.79 -20.20 6.97
C GLY A 58 -1.35 -20.03 5.55
N GLU A 59 -2.52 -20.62 5.26
CA GLU A 59 -3.21 -20.48 3.98
C GLU A 59 -3.62 -19.04 3.72
N LEU A 60 -4.21 -18.36 4.70
CA LEU A 60 -4.62 -16.96 4.55
C LEU A 60 -3.43 -16.05 4.26
N ILE A 61 -2.29 -16.30 4.90
CA ILE A 61 -1.05 -15.54 4.67
C ILE A 61 -0.57 -15.69 3.22
N LYS A 62 -0.63 -16.91 2.67
CA LYS A 62 -0.26 -17.16 1.27
C LYS A 62 -1.19 -16.42 0.32
N THR A 63 -2.50 -16.49 0.55
CA THR A 63 -3.52 -15.82 -0.27
C THR A 63 -3.34 -14.30 -0.25
N LEU A 64 -3.19 -13.70 0.93
CA LEU A 64 -3.00 -12.26 1.08
C LEU A 64 -1.67 -11.77 0.49
N ASN A 65 -0.59 -12.54 0.58
CA ASN A 65 0.68 -12.17 -0.06
C ASN A 65 0.58 -12.20 -1.58
N LYS A 66 -0.04 -13.23 -2.17
CA LYS A 66 -0.27 -13.30 -3.61
C LYS A 66 -1.10 -12.11 -4.09
N LEU A 67 -2.18 -11.79 -3.36
CA LEU A 67 -3.00 -10.63 -3.63
C LEU A 67 -2.19 -9.34 -3.56
N LYS A 68 -1.39 -9.16 -2.50
CA LYS A 68 -0.53 -7.99 -2.32
C LYS A 68 0.41 -7.78 -3.50
N ILE A 69 1.06 -8.85 -3.97
CA ILE A 69 1.96 -8.77 -5.13
C ILE A 69 1.20 -8.27 -6.36
N LYS A 70 0.00 -8.80 -6.63
CA LYS A 70 -0.85 -8.34 -7.76
C LYS A 70 -1.27 -6.87 -7.60
N CYS A 71 -1.76 -6.48 -6.43
CA CYS A 71 -2.19 -5.10 -6.20
C CYS A 71 -1.02 -4.11 -6.34
N VAL A 72 0.15 -4.44 -5.79
CA VAL A 72 1.35 -3.60 -5.90
C VAL A 72 1.83 -3.53 -7.35
N ALA A 73 1.85 -4.64 -8.09
CA ALA A 73 2.22 -4.64 -9.50
C ALA A 73 1.27 -3.75 -10.33
N HIS A 74 -0.04 -3.85 -10.08
CA HIS A 74 -1.02 -2.99 -10.73
C HIS A 74 -0.74 -1.50 -10.49
N VAL A 75 -0.54 -1.12 -9.22
CA VAL A 75 -0.35 0.29 -8.84
C VAL A 75 0.97 0.85 -9.34
N THR A 76 2.04 0.06 -9.29
CA THR A 76 3.40 0.56 -9.53
C THR A 76 3.91 0.36 -10.96
N LYS A 77 3.33 -0.57 -11.73
CA LYS A 77 3.88 -0.98 -13.04
C LYS A 77 2.82 -1.03 -14.14
N GLU A 78 1.69 -1.69 -13.90
CA GLU A 78 0.76 -2.07 -14.98
C GLU A 78 -0.22 -0.93 -15.33
N CYS A 79 -0.66 -0.14 -14.34
CA CYS A 79 -1.65 0.90 -14.56
C CYS A 79 -1.01 2.29 -14.61
N PHE A 80 -1.16 2.99 -15.73
CA PHE A 80 -0.70 4.38 -15.88
C PHE A 80 -1.39 5.33 -14.90
N THR A 81 -2.72 5.26 -14.78
CA THR A 81 -3.49 6.10 -13.85
C THR A 81 -3.06 5.93 -12.40
N CYS A 82 -2.75 4.70 -11.97
CA CYS A 82 -2.25 4.48 -10.61
C CYS A 82 -0.84 5.05 -10.41
N ARG A 83 0.01 4.98 -11.44
CA ARG A 83 1.35 5.57 -11.41
C ARG A 83 1.30 7.09 -11.29
N ASP A 84 0.38 7.73 -12.01
CA ASP A 84 0.21 9.18 -11.93
C ASP A 84 -0.31 9.67 -10.56
N MET A 85 -1.00 8.81 -9.80
CA MET A 85 -1.39 9.10 -8.42
C MET A 85 -0.23 8.99 -7.41
N GLY A 86 0.93 8.49 -7.83
CA GLY A 86 2.11 8.46 -6.99
C GLY A 86 2.70 9.86 -6.73
N CYS A 87 3.74 9.90 -5.91
CA CYS A 87 4.39 11.14 -5.50
C CYS A 87 5.86 11.16 -5.94
N PHE A 88 6.41 12.34 -6.18
CA PHE A 88 7.83 12.47 -6.56
C PHE A 88 8.65 13.01 -5.39
N CYS A 89 9.91 12.58 -5.30
CA CYS A 89 10.83 13.15 -4.32
C CYS A 89 11.26 14.56 -4.75
N PRO A 90 10.93 15.63 -4.00
CA PRO A 90 11.27 16.99 -4.41
C PRO A 90 12.77 17.31 -4.30
N ILE A 91 13.55 16.48 -3.58
CA ILE A 91 14.97 16.69 -3.32
C ILE A 91 15.83 16.21 -4.49
N CYS A 92 15.71 14.93 -4.86
CA CYS A 92 16.53 14.36 -5.91
C CYS A 92 15.92 14.49 -7.30
N ARG A 93 14.61 14.81 -7.40
CA ARG A 93 13.84 14.87 -8.65
C ARG A 93 14.09 13.67 -9.57
N ASN A 94 14.39 12.51 -8.99
CA ASN A 94 14.52 11.28 -9.77
C ASN A 94 13.16 10.98 -10.40
N SER A 95 13.14 10.41 -11.59
CA SER A 95 11.92 10.05 -12.31
C SER A 95 11.14 8.90 -11.64
N ASP A 96 11.67 8.34 -10.55
CA ASP A 96 11.03 7.29 -9.79
C ASP A 96 9.79 7.81 -9.05
N THR A 97 8.63 7.28 -9.43
CA THR A 97 7.38 7.45 -8.70
C THR A 97 7.47 6.75 -7.35
N LEU A 98 7.18 7.50 -6.29
CA LEU A 98 7.11 7.01 -4.91
C LEU A 98 5.68 6.69 -4.52
N PHE A 99 5.58 5.71 -3.63
CA PHE A 99 4.33 5.33 -2.99
C PHE A 99 4.54 5.23 -1.48
N PRO A 100 3.63 5.79 -0.66
CA PRO A 100 3.73 5.74 0.80
C PRO A 100 3.86 4.33 1.39
N PHE A 101 3.29 3.33 0.72
CA PHE A 101 3.36 1.93 1.16
C PHE A 101 4.72 1.26 0.89
N ASN A 102 5.61 1.89 0.12
CA ASN A 102 6.94 1.35 -0.15
C ASN A 102 7.87 1.59 1.05
N SER A 103 8.68 0.57 1.36
CA SER A 103 9.63 0.62 2.48
C SER A 103 10.68 1.71 2.34
N ASP A 104 11.01 2.17 1.13
CA ASP A 104 12.09 3.14 0.90
C ASP A 104 11.60 4.59 0.88
N VAL A 105 10.33 4.81 1.21
CA VAL A 105 9.67 6.11 1.22
C VAL A 105 9.44 6.57 2.66
N LYS A 106 9.56 7.87 2.89
CA LYS A 106 9.26 8.56 4.15
C LYS A 106 8.30 9.70 3.85
N LEU A 107 7.18 9.75 4.57
CA LEU A 107 6.24 10.87 4.51
C LEU A 107 6.65 11.96 5.52
N CYS A 108 6.50 13.22 5.11
CA CYS A 108 6.53 14.32 6.07
C CYS A 108 5.27 14.27 6.96
N PRO A 109 5.40 14.34 8.29
CA PRO A 109 4.25 14.30 9.20
C PRO A 109 3.33 15.53 9.14
N LYS A 110 3.79 16.64 8.53
CA LYS A 110 3.02 17.89 8.42
C LYS A 110 2.26 18.00 7.11
N CYS A 111 2.92 17.75 5.98
CA CYS A 111 2.35 17.97 4.65
C CYS A 111 2.12 16.70 3.83
N ASN A 112 2.42 15.51 4.38
CA ASN A 112 2.30 14.22 3.71
C ASN A 112 3.06 14.10 2.38
N THR A 113 4.02 14.99 2.10
CA THR A 113 4.89 14.86 0.93
C THR A 113 5.80 13.63 1.10
N CYS A 114 5.97 12.88 0.01
CA CYS A 114 6.83 11.71 -0.04
C CYS A 114 8.28 12.08 -0.35
N PHE A 115 9.19 11.42 0.36
CA PHE A 115 10.63 11.53 0.15
C PHE A 115 11.23 10.13 0.11
N HIS A 116 12.31 9.94 -0.64
CA HIS A 116 13.15 8.78 -0.40
C HIS A 116 13.71 8.84 1.02
N LYS A 117 13.79 7.70 1.72
CA LYS A 117 14.42 7.61 3.05
C LYS A 117 15.83 8.23 3.08
N LYS A 118 16.61 8.03 2.01
CA LYS A 118 17.95 8.59 1.86
C LYS A 118 17.96 10.11 1.65
N CYS A 119 16.90 10.67 1.07
CA CYS A 119 16.76 12.11 0.85
C CYS A 119 16.23 12.83 2.10
N PHE A 120 15.46 12.15 2.95
CA PHE A 120 14.91 12.70 4.20
C PHE A 120 15.90 12.65 5.39
N LYS A 121 17.19 12.92 5.14
CA LYS A 121 18.26 12.73 6.15
C LYS A 121 18.22 13.72 7.32
N ASN A 122 17.83 14.98 7.07
CA ASN A 122 17.85 16.01 8.12
C ASN A 122 16.51 16.18 8.83
N MET A 123 15.51 15.33 8.55
CA MET A 123 14.13 15.45 9.06
C MET A 123 13.43 16.79 8.77
N ILE A 124 14.07 17.68 8.00
CA ILE A 124 13.54 18.96 7.58
C ILE A 124 12.82 18.75 6.26
N CYS A 125 11.51 19.01 6.26
CA CYS A 125 10.74 19.03 5.04
C CYS A 125 10.97 20.37 4.33
N THR A 126 11.71 20.34 3.24
CA THR A 126 11.99 21.53 2.41
C THR A 126 10.70 22.19 1.91
N VAL A 127 9.66 21.41 1.62
CA VAL A 127 8.35 21.91 1.18
C VAL A 127 7.62 22.68 2.28
N CYS A 128 7.75 22.24 3.54
CA CYS A 128 7.16 22.98 4.67
C CYS A 128 7.92 24.28 4.93
N SER A 129 9.25 24.29 4.75
CA SER A 129 10.08 25.48 4.96
C SER A 129 9.81 26.59 3.96
N THR A 130 9.32 26.28 2.75
CA THR A 130 9.03 27.24 1.69
C THR A 130 7.56 27.68 1.61
N ARG A 131 6.70 27.22 2.54
CA ARG A 131 5.26 27.55 2.59
C ARG A 131 4.92 28.55 3.72
N TYR A 132 5.93 29.27 4.23
CA TYR A 132 5.78 30.39 5.16
C TYR A 132 6.10 31.70 4.44
#